data_AF-A0A6A8LTU2-F1
#
_entry.id   AF-A0A6A8LTU2-F1
#
_cell.length_a   1.000
_cell.length_b   1.000
_cell.length_c   1.000
_cell.angle_alpha   90.00
_cell.angle_beta   90.00
_cell.angle_gamma   90.00
#
_symmetry.space_group_name_H-M   'P 1'
#
loop_
_entity.id
_entity.type
_entity.pdbx_description
1 polymer ?
#
loop_
_entity_poly.entity_id
_entity_poly.type
_entity_poly.pdbx_seq_one_letter_code
_entity_poly.pdbx_strand_id
1 'polypeptide(L)'
;NGDKTIILAKANSLIYFSKMILSNPSKEFAKSFTQNFLNESFELKYSSLGSLEKKDTNKYDVILANPPYIVNGSRDIKKLASDYTWNGLGIESLFMEWIVDSLKPGGIANIVIPDGLLANEGNKNVRNQIKDSCYVKSIISLPNKAFFNTQKKTYILTLEKKKDESVQTEPIFSYICST
;
A
#
# COMPACT_ATOMS: atom_id res chain seq x y z
N ASN A 1 3.22 -22.05 -2.37
CA ASN A 1 2.48 -21.62 -3.59
C ASN A 1 2.42 -20.09 -3.78
N GLY A 2 2.44 -19.27 -2.72
CA GLY A 2 2.47 -17.81 -2.83
C GLY A 2 3.70 -17.21 -3.50
N ASP A 3 4.90 -17.63 -3.10
CA ASP A 3 6.14 -17.13 -3.69
C ASP A 3 6.21 -17.45 -5.19
N LYS A 4 5.77 -18.65 -5.59
CA LYS A 4 5.66 -19.02 -7.01
C LYS A 4 4.73 -18.08 -7.77
N THR A 5 3.65 -17.59 -7.17
CA THR A 5 2.66 -16.71 -7.84
C THR A 5 3.20 -15.29 -8.01
N ILE A 6 3.87 -14.74 -6.99
CA ILE A 6 4.51 -13.41 -7.09
C ILE A 6 5.68 -13.45 -8.07
N ILE A 7 6.51 -14.50 -8.00
CA ILE A 7 7.60 -14.74 -8.95
C ILE A 7 7.03 -14.87 -10.36
N LEU A 8 5.92 -15.61 -10.54
CA LEU A 8 5.30 -15.79 -11.84
C LEU A 8 4.71 -14.49 -12.38
N ALA A 9 4.05 -13.67 -11.57
CA ALA A 9 3.52 -12.37 -12.00
C ALA A 9 4.64 -11.42 -12.44
N LYS A 10 5.71 -11.31 -11.63
CA LYS A 10 6.88 -10.49 -11.96
C LYS A 10 7.61 -11.02 -13.20
N ALA A 11 7.79 -12.34 -13.29
CA ALA A 11 8.40 -13.00 -14.44
C ALA A 11 7.56 -12.80 -15.70
N ASN A 12 6.24 -12.90 -15.62
CA ASN A 12 5.33 -12.67 -16.75
C ASN A 12 5.43 -11.23 -17.27
N SER A 13 5.48 -10.23 -16.38
CA SER A 13 5.71 -8.84 -16.79
C SER A 13 7.06 -8.66 -17.49
N LEU A 14 8.13 -9.25 -16.93
CA LEU A 14 9.47 -9.22 -17.54
C LEU A 14 9.50 -9.91 -18.91
N ILE A 15 8.84 -11.06 -19.04
CA ILE A 15 8.69 -11.79 -20.31
C ILE A 15 7.95 -10.91 -21.33
N TYR A 16 6.88 -10.22 -20.90
CA TYR A 16 6.14 -9.30 -21.77
C TYR A 16 7.02 -8.14 -22.25
N PHE A 17 7.75 -7.49 -21.35
CA PHE A 17 8.68 -6.41 -21.71
C PHE A 17 9.78 -6.91 -22.65
N SER A 18 10.34 -8.10 -22.39
CA SER A 18 11.33 -8.74 -23.26
C SER A 18 10.77 -9.00 -24.66
N LYS A 19 9.56 -9.57 -24.76
CA LYS A 19 8.88 -9.77 -26.05
C LYS A 19 8.65 -8.46 -26.80
N MET A 20 8.31 -7.38 -26.10
CA MET A 20 8.07 -6.08 -26.71
C MET A 20 9.36 -5.49 -27.29
N ILE A 21 10.49 -5.65 -26.60
CA ILE A 21 11.82 -5.26 -27.11
C ILE A 21 12.22 -6.12 -28.31
N LEU A 22 12.03 -7.44 -28.25
CA LEU A 22 12.37 -8.36 -29.34
C LEU A 22 11.53 -8.11 -30.60
N SER A 23 10.27 -7.70 -30.43
CA SER A 23 9.38 -7.36 -31.56
C SER A 23 9.72 -6.02 -32.20
N ASN A 24 10.53 -5.18 -31.54
CA ASN A 24 10.95 -3.86 -32.00
C ASN A 24 12.47 -3.68 -31.80
N PRO A 25 13.32 -4.44 -32.52
CA PRO A 25 14.75 -4.58 -32.21
C PRO A 25 15.60 -3.39 -32.69
N SER A 26 15.24 -2.16 -32.32
CA SER A 26 16.04 -0.96 -32.57
C SER A 26 16.60 -0.39 -31.28
N LYS A 27 17.80 0.19 -31.35
CA LYS A 27 18.44 0.85 -30.19
C LYS A 27 17.63 2.06 -29.74
N GLU A 28 17.03 2.76 -30.69
CA GLU A 28 16.16 3.91 -30.48
C GLU A 28 14.91 3.51 -29.68
N PHE A 29 14.27 2.41 -30.06
CA PHE A 29 13.11 1.90 -29.33
C PHE A 29 13.49 1.46 -27.92
N ALA A 30 14.55 0.66 -27.76
CA ALA A 30 15.00 0.19 -26.44
C ALA A 30 15.33 1.35 -25.50
N LYS A 31 15.98 2.40 -26.02
CA LYS A 31 16.28 3.62 -25.26
C LYS A 31 15.01 4.37 -24.86
N SER A 32 14.10 4.62 -25.80
CA SER A 32 12.81 5.27 -25.54
C SER A 32 11.98 4.50 -24.51
N PHE A 33 11.86 3.18 -24.69
CA PHE A 33 11.11 2.31 -23.79
C PHE A 33 11.68 2.32 -22.37
N THR A 34 13.00 2.32 -22.23
CA THR A 34 13.63 2.38 -20.90
C THR A 34 13.43 3.75 -20.25
N GLN A 35 13.72 4.82 -20.98
CA GLN A 35 13.73 6.18 -20.42
C GLN A 35 12.32 6.71 -20.15
N ASN A 36 11.37 6.48 -21.06
CA ASN A 36 10.04 7.10 -21.01
C ASN A 36 8.98 6.21 -20.35
N PHE A 37 9.26 4.93 -20.13
CA PHE A 37 8.29 4.00 -19.53
C PHE A 37 8.86 3.31 -18.29
N LEU A 38 9.95 2.54 -18.41
CA LEU A 38 10.43 1.74 -17.28
C LEU A 38 10.89 2.61 -16.10
N ASN A 39 11.73 3.62 -16.36
CA ASN A 39 12.26 4.48 -15.29
C ASN A 39 11.19 5.33 -14.62
N GLU A 40 10.15 5.73 -15.36
CA GLU A 40 9.04 6.52 -14.84
C GLU A 40 8.02 5.65 -14.07
N SER A 41 7.93 4.35 -14.39
CA SER A 41 6.92 3.44 -13.81
C SER A 41 7.45 2.62 -12.63
N PHE A 42 8.75 2.30 -12.63
CA PHE A 42 9.35 1.39 -11.65
C PHE A 42 10.46 2.09 -10.86
N GLU A 43 10.18 2.32 -9.58
CA GLU A 43 11.19 2.79 -8.63
C GLU A 43 11.64 1.62 -7.74
N LEU A 44 12.95 1.40 -7.66
CA LEU A 44 13.53 0.38 -6.79
C LEU A 44 14.06 1.03 -5.51
N LYS A 45 13.54 0.57 -4.36
CA LYS A 45 14.01 0.95 -3.02
C LYS A 45 14.79 -0.21 -2.40
N TYR A 46 16.04 0.03 -2.02
CA TYR A 46 16.94 -0.98 -1.42
C TYR A 46 16.97 -0.94 0.11
N SER A 47 16.40 0.10 0.71
CA SER A 47 16.43 0.28 2.16
C SER A 47 15.47 -0.67 2.88
N SER A 48 15.80 -0.98 4.14
CA SER A 48 14.95 -1.76 5.05
C SER A 48 13.59 -1.11 5.31
N LEU A 49 13.51 0.21 5.12
CA LEU A 49 12.34 1.03 5.38
C LEU A 49 11.52 1.35 4.12
N GLY A 50 12.11 1.14 2.94
CA GLY A 50 11.46 1.36 1.65
C GLY A 50 10.88 2.78 1.52
N SER A 51 9.60 2.87 1.20
CA SER A 51 8.90 4.14 1.02
C SER A 51 8.84 5.01 2.28
N LEU A 52 8.98 4.43 3.48
CA LEU A 52 8.86 5.20 4.72
C LEU A 52 9.99 6.23 4.92
N GLU A 53 11.14 6.05 4.26
CA GLU A 53 12.29 6.96 4.37
C GLU A 53 12.02 8.36 3.80
N LYS A 54 11.09 8.45 2.85
CA LYS A 54 10.70 9.70 2.22
C LYS A 54 9.21 9.90 2.42
N LYS A 55 8.84 10.88 3.24
CA LYS A 55 7.46 11.36 3.31
C LYS A 55 7.13 12.10 2.02
N ASP A 56 6.35 11.46 1.15
CA ASP A 56 5.67 12.16 0.06
C ASP A 56 4.37 12.75 0.62
N THR A 57 3.94 13.90 0.10
CA THR A 57 2.69 14.55 0.53
C THR A 57 1.91 14.99 -0.68
N ASN A 58 0.61 14.67 -0.73
CA ASN A 58 -0.30 15.06 -1.81
C ASN A 58 0.23 14.78 -3.21
N LYS A 59 0.81 13.59 -3.42
CA LYS A 59 1.52 13.23 -4.64
C LYS A 59 0.74 12.27 -5.53
N TYR A 60 0.02 11.31 -4.94
CA TYR A 60 -0.61 10.23 -5.69
C TYR A 60 -2.13 10.37 -5.74
N ASP A 61 -2.70 10.16 -6.92
CA ASP A 61 -4.16 10.10 -7.12
C ASP A 61 -4.72 8.72 -6.70
N VAL A 62 -3.93 7.66 -6.87
CA VAL A 62 -4.28 6.29 -6.50
C VAL A 62 -3.10 5.58 -5.84
N ILE A 63 -3.36 4.86 -4.75
CA ILE A 63 -2.38 3.98 -4.10
C ILE A 63 -2.97 2.57 -3.98
N LEU A 64 -2.26 1.56 -4.50
CA LEU A 64 -2.58 0.15 -4.28
C LEU A 64 -1.45 -0.46 -3.46
N ALA A 65 -1.75 -0.93 -2.24
CA ALA A 65 -0.71 -1.33 -1.31
C ALA A 65 -1.04 -2.64 -0.59
N ASN A 66 -0.01 -3.48 -0.44
CA ASN A 66 0.02 -4.58 0.51
C ASN A 66 1.21 -4.35 1.45
N PRO A 67 1.07 -3.42 2.42
CA PRO A 67 2.17 -3.07 3.31
C PRO A 67 2.65 -4.30 4.11
N PRO A 68 3.94 -4.40 4.44
CA PRO A 68 4.50 -5.54 5.14
C PRO A 68 3.86 -5.72 6.52
N TYR A 69 3.58 -6.97 6.88
CA TYR A 69 3.07 -7.35 8.20
C TYR A 69 4.23 -7.81 9.07
N ILE A 70 4.62 -7.02 10.07
CA ILE A 70 5.74 -7.28 10.97
C ILE A 70 7.09 -7.44 10.25
N VAL A 71 7.92 -6.39 10.30
CA VAL A 71 9.37 -6.53 10.08
C VAL A 71 10.07 -6.40 11.42
N ASN A 72 10.77 -7.46 11.82
CA ASN A 72 11.73 -7.39 12.92
C ASN A 72 12.80 -6.36 12.56
N GLY A 73 12.77 -5.19 13.20
CA GLY A 73 13.64 -4.06 12.89
C GLY A 73 13.51 -2.94 13.92
N SER A 74 13.65 -3.28 15.21
CA SER A 74 13.33 -2.38 16.33
C SER A 74 14.16 -1.10 16.41
N ARG A 75 15.30 -1.03 15.72
CA ARG A 75 16.20 0.14 15.78
C ARG A 75 15.85 1.20 14.73
N ASP A 76 15.62 0.79 13.48
CA ASP A 76 15.31 1.72 12.39
C ASP A 76 13.88 2.26 12.49
N ILE A 77 12.93 1.41 12.90
CA ILE A 77 11.53 1.80 13.14
C ILE A 77 11.45 2.90 14.22
N LYS A 78 12.25 2.80 15.28
CA LYS A 78 12.26 3.81 16.35
C LYS A 78 12.72 5.18 15.87
N LYS A 79 13.70 5.21 14.96
CA LYS A 79 14.21 6.47 14.41
C LYS A 79 13.20 7.13 13.47
N LEU A 80 12.47 6.36 12.67
CA LEU A 80 11.43 6.94 11.81
C LEU A 80 10.16 7.27 12.57
N ALA A 81 9.81 6.50 13.61
CA ALA A 81 8.62 6.75 14.41
C ALA A 81 8.58 8.17 15.00
N SER A 82 9.69 8.90 15.11
CA SER A 82 9.67 10.32 15.50
C SER A 82 9.03 11.23 14.45
N ASP A 83 9.13 10.88 13.17
CA ASP A 83 8.59 11.69 12.08
C ASP A 83 7.11 11.38 11.86
N TYR A 84 6.62 10.23 12.32
CA TYR A 84 5.24 9.77 12.19
C TYR A 84 4.46 10.00 13.49
N THR A 85 3.32 10.67 13.39
CA THR A 85 2.62 11.23 14.56
C THR A 85 1.36 10.46 14.96
N TRP A 86 0.94 9.48 14.16
CA TRP A 86 -0.25 8.69 14.45
C TRP A 86 -0.08 7.73 15.64
N ASN A 87 1.15 7.51 16.11
CA ASN A 87 1.45 6.77 17.35
C ASN A 87 0.74 5.39 17.44
N GLY A 88 0.65 4.69 16.32
CA GLY A 88 0.10 3.33 16.28
C GLY A 88 1.11 2.25 16.64
N LEU A 89 0.61 1.03 16.78
CA LEU A 89 1.41 -0.17 17.00
C LEU A 89 1.84 -0.79 15.68
N GLY A 90 3.14 -1.07 15.57
CA GLY A 90 3.73 -1.79 14.45
C GLY A 90 4.12 -0.89 13.28
N ILE A 91 4.74 -1.49 12.27
CA ILE A 91 5.13 -0.75 11.06
C ILE A 91 3.93 -0.44 10.18
N GLU A 92 2.85 -1.22 10.31
CA GLU A 92 1.61 -1.05 9.57
C GLU A 92 0.99 0.33 9.83
N SER A 93 1.05 0.86 11.05
CA SER A 93 0.56 2.21 11.34
C SER A 93 1.37 3.31 10.65
N LEU A 94 2.69 3.13 10.53
CA LEU A 94 3.56 4.07 9.82
C LEU A 94 3.22 4.10 8.33
N PHE A 95 2.98 2.92 7.73
CA PHE A 95 2.53 2.84 6.35
C PHE A 95 1.14 3.45 6.15
N MET A 96 0.22 3.31 7.11
CA MET A 96 -1.10 3.95 7.00
C MET A 96 -0.99 5.47 6.99
N GLU A 97 -0.20 6.05 7.89
CA GLU A 97 0.07 7.50 7.89
C GLU A 97 0.73 7.92 6.58
N TRP A 98 1.78 7.23 6.14
CA TRP A 98 2.46 7.53 4.87
C TRP A 98 1.50 7.49 3.67
N ILE A 99 0.64 6.47 3.58
CA ILE A 99 -0.32 6.32 2.48
C ILE A 99 -1.30 7.51 2.47
N VAL A 100 -1.87 7.85 3.63
CA VAL A 100 -2.86 8.94 3.73
C VAL A 100 -2.21 10.30 3.47
N ASP A 101 -1.01 10.55 3.98
CA ASP A 101 -0.26 11.78 3.70
C ASP A 101 0.08 11.91 2.21
N SER A 102 0.50 10.81 1.60
CA SER A 102 0.94 10.76 0.20
C SER A 102 -0.19 10.89 -0.81
N LEU A 103 -1.43 10.54 -0.43
CA LEU A 103 -2.61 10.76 -1.28
C LEU A 103 -2.88 12.25 -1.48
N LYS A 104 -3.24 12.65 -2.70
CA LYS A 104 -3.85 13.95 -2.98
C LYS A 104 -5.25 14.03 -2.36
N PRO A 105 -5.78 15.23 -2.06
CA PRO A 105 -7.19 15.38 -1.72
C PRO A 105 -8.11 14.78 -2.80
N GLY A 106 -9.02 13.90 -2.41
CA GLY A 106 -9.86 13.10 -3.32
C GLY A 106 -9.18 11.86 -3.92
N GLY A 107 -7.91 11.61 -3.61
CA GLY A 107 -7.19 10.41 -4.04
C GLY A 107 -7.67 9.16 -3.31
N ILE A 108 -7.52 8.00 -3.94
CA ILE A 108 -8.05 6.72 -3.46
C ILE A 108 -6.92 5.75 -3.12
N ALA A 109 -6.98 5.12 -1.94
CA ALA A 109 -6.11 4.00 -1.60
C ALA A 109 -6.91 2.71 -1.44
N ASN A 110 -6.40 1.61 -2.01
CA ASN A 110 -6.85 0.25 -1.70
C ASN A 110 -5.70 -0.50 -1.04
N ILE A 111 -5.91 -0.86 0.22
CA ILE A 111 -4.84 -1.29 1.11
C ILE A 111 -5.21 -2.64 1.71
N VAL A 112 -4.33 -3.62 1.58
CA VAL A 112 -4.48 -4.89 2.30
C VAL A 112 -3.95 -4.73 3.72
N ILE A 113 -4.82 -4.85 4.72
CA ILE A 113 -4.48 -4.66 6.13
C ILE A 113 -4.73 -5.92 6.95
N PRO A 114 -3.97 -6.16 8.03
CA PRO A 114 -4.25 -7.23 8.96
C PRO A 114 -5.33 -6.81 9.96
N ASP A 115 -6.05 -7.78 10.51
CA ASP A 115 -7.11 -7.56 11.51
C ASP A 115 -6.67 -6.71 12.71
N GLY A 116 -5.41 -6.83 13.14
CA GLY A 116 -4.85 -6.07 14.25
C GLY A 116 -4.84 -4.54 14.06
N LEU A 117 -4.90 -4.03 12.83
CA LEU A 117 -5.04 -2.59 12.61
C LEU A 117 -6.44 -2.10 13.00
N LEU A 118 -7.46 -2.90 12.71
CA LEU A 118 -8.86 -2.57 12.99
C LEU A 118 -9.27 -2.90 14.43
N ALA A 119 -8.82 -4.05 14.97
CA ALA A 119 -9.32 -4.59 16.24
C ALA A 119 -8.49 -4.19 17.48
N ASN A 120 -7.20 -3.86 17.34
CA ASN A 120 -6.34 -3.62 18.51
C ASN A 120 -6.60 -2.22 19.10
N GLU A 121 -6.81 -2.13 20.41
CA GLU A 121 -6.99 -0.86 21.13
C GLU A 121 -5.77 0.07 21.04
N GLY A 122 -4.56 -0.46 20.95
CA GLY A 122 -3.35 0.34 20.74
C GLY A 122 -3.31 1.05 19.38
N ASN A 123 -4.18 0.68 18.44
CA ASN A 123 -4.34 1.33 17.14
C ASN A 123 -5.57 2.26 17.07
N LYS A 124 -6.19 2.59 18.21
CA LYS A 124 -7.34 3.50 18.26
C LYS A 124 -7.05 4.86 17.64
N ASN A 125 -5.86 5.41 17.88
CA ASN A 125 -5.47 6.70 17.31
C ASN A 125 -5.37 6.63 15.77
N VAL A 126 -4.78 5.56 15.23
CA VAL A 126 -4.73 5.31 13.77
C VAL A 126 -6.14 5.30 13.18
N ARG A 127 -7.10 4.61 13.82
CA ARG A 127 -8.50 4.61 13.35
C ARG A 127 -9.14 5.99 13.39
N ASN A 128 -8.83 6.81 14.41
CA ASN A 128 -9.32 8.18 14.48
C ASN A 128 -8.73 9.04 13.36
N GLN A 129 -7.41 9.01 13.16
CA GLN A 129 -6.73 9.74 12.09
C GLN A 129 -7.28 9.39 10.70
N ILE A 130 -7.57 8.09 10.46
CA ILE A 130 -8.22 7.65 9.22
C ILE A 130 -9.62 8.26 9.07
N LYS A 131 -10.46 8.25 10.11
CA LYS A 131 -11.81 8.85 10.06
C LYS A 131 -11.77 10.36 9.87
N ASP A 132 -10.76 11.01 10.45
CA ASP A 132 -10.61 12.47 10.38
C ASP A 132 -10.15 12.87 8.98
N SER A 133 -9.19 12.13 8.40
CA SER A 133 -8.53 12.48 7.14
C SER A 133 -9.15 11.85 5.89
N CYS A 134 -9.91 10.77 6.02
CA CYS A 134 -10.42 9.98 4.89
C CYS A 134 -11.90 9.62 5.03
N TYR A 135 -12.56 9.44 3.89
CA TYR A 135 -13.77 8.64 3.79
C TYR A 135 -13.40 7.16 3.66
N VAL A 136 -13.98 6.32 4.50
CA VAL A 136 -13.88 4.86 4.40
C VAL A 136 -14.95 4.40 3.42
N LYS A 137 -14.54 4.03 2.20
CA LYS A 137 -15.46 3.62 1.13
C LYS A 137 -15.86 2.17 1.27
N SER A 138 -14.91 1.30 1.60
CA SER A 138 -15.21 -0.12 1.83
C SER A 138 -14.24 -0.85 2.75
N ILE A 139 -14.77 -1.89 3.40
CA ILE A 139 -14.01 -2.89 4.15
C ILE A 139 -14.43 -4.27 3.64
N ILE A 140 -13.52 -4.96 2.95
CA ILE A 140 -13.78 -6.28 2.37
C ILE A 140 -12.96 -7.32 3.14
N SER A 141 -13.63 -8.21 3.85
CA SER A 141 -13.00 -9.31 4.59
C SER A 141 -12.56 -10.41 3.63
N LEU A 142 -11.29 -10.80 3.69
CA LEU A 142 -10.73 -11.86 2.85
C LEU A 142 -10.76 -13.22 3.57
N PRO A 143 -10.82 -14.35 2.85
CA PRO A 143 -10.76 -15.68 3.47
C PRO A 143 -9.49 -15.88 4.31
N ASN A 144 -9.55 -16.79 5.28
CA ASN A 144 -8.36 -17.18 6.02
C ASN A 144 -7.32 -17.74 5.05
N LYS A 145 -6.04 -17.46 5.29
CA LYS A 145 -4.93 -17.88 4.42
C LYS A 145 -5.03 -17.37 2.98
N ALA A 146 -5.77 -16.27 2.73
CA ALA A 146 -5.75 -15.57 1.44
C ALA A 146 -4.32 -15.13 1.05
N PHE A 147 -3.46 -14.85 2.04
CA PHE A 147 -2.05 -14.62 1.87
C PHE A 147 -1.23 -15.73 2.53
N PHE A 148 -0.34 -16.35 1.76
CA PHE A 148 0.46 -17.50 2.20
C PHE A 148 1.41 -17.18 3.38
N ASN A 149 1.81 -15.92 3.53
CA ASN A 149 2.83 -15.50 4.49
C ASN A 149 2.24 -14.95 5.80
N THR A 150 0.94 -15.11 6.06
CA THR A 150 0.34 -14.69 7.33
C THR A 150 -0.81 -15.60 7.75
N GLN A 151 -0.86 -15.92 9.05
CA GLN A 151 -1.99 -16.60 9.67
C GLN A 151 -3.10 -15.62 10.08
N LYS A 152 -2.82 -14.31 10.05
CA LYS A 152 -3.78 -13.28 10.44
C LYS A 152 -4.88 -13.15 9.39
N LYS A 153 -6.11 -12.88 9.84
CA LYS A 153 -7.21 -12.42 8.98
C LYS A 153 -6.81 -11.10 8.33
N THR A 154 -7.14 -10.93 7.05
CA THR A 154 -6.80 -9.72 6.27
C THR A 154 -8.05 -9.13 5.64
N TYR A 155 -7.98 -7.84 5.33
CA TYR A 155 -9.05 -7.06 4.73
C TYR A 155 -8.50 -6.20 3.60
N ILE A 156 -9.31 -5.90 2.60
CA ILE A 156 -9.07 -4.78 1.69
C ILE A 156 -9.82 -3.57 2.25
N LEU A 157 -9.07 -2.55 2.62
CA LEU A 157 -9.57 -1.26 3.06
C LEU A 157 -9.47 -0.27 1.90
N THR A 158 -10.60 0.34 1.53
CA THR A 158 -10.64 1.40 0.53
C THR A 158 -10.88 2.74 1.21
N LEU A 159 -9.93 3.66 1.04
CA LEU A 159 -9.95 5.01 1.57
C LEU A 159 -10.00 6.02 0.43
N GLU A 160 -10.75 7.11 0.62
CA GLU A 160 -10.69 8.31 -0.22
C GLU A 160 -10.25 9.47 0.67
N LYS A 161 -9.15 10.16 0.36
CA LYS A 161 -8.68 11.30 1.16
C LYS A 161 -9.67 12.44 1.04
N LYS A 162 -10.09 13.02 2.17
CA LYS A 162 -11.05 14.11 2.14
C LYS A 162 -10.46 15.36 1.47
N LYS A 163 -11.35 16.17 0.91
CA LYS A 163 -11.01 17.50 0.36
C LYS A 163 -11.28 18.63 1.37
N ASP A 164 -11.99 18.30 2.44
CA ASP A 164 -12.47 19.19 3.49
C ASP A 164 -12.63 18.40 4.81
N GLU A 165 -13.02 19.07 5.88
CA GLU A 165 -13.19 18.47 7.22
C GLU A 165 -14.56 17.79 7.41
N SER A 166 -15.28 17.46 6.34
CA SER A 166 -16.63 16.91 6.47
C SER A 166 -16.61 15.54 7.18
N VAL A 167 -17.65 15.31 7.97
CA VAL A 167 -17.87 14.02 8.63
C VAL A 167 -18.52 13.06 7.64
N GLN A 168 -18.06 11.81 7.61
CA GLN A 168 -18.68 10.77 6.78
C GLN A 168 -20.09 10.47 7.29
N THR A 169 -21.08 10.71 6.44
CA THR A 169 -22.49 10.31 6.65
C THR A 169 -22.86 9.06 5.86
N GLU A 170 -22.17 8.83 4.74
CA GLU A 170 -22.43 7.70 3.86
C GLU A 170 -22.04 6.37 4.49
N PRO A 171 -22.84 5.31 4.28
CA PRO A 171 -22.54 3.99 4.81
C PRO A 171 -21.26 3.41 4.19
N ILE A 172 -20.54 2.63 4.98
CA ILE A 172 -19.33 1.91 4.52
C ILE A 172 -19.76 0.63 3.83
N PHE A 173 -19.39 0.46 2.55
CA PHE A 173 -19.63 -0.81 1.88
C PHE A 173 -18.82 -1.93 2.54
N SER A 174 -19.50 -2.99 2.98
CA SER A 174 -18.85 -4.10 3.67
C SER A 174 -19.19 -5.40 2.98
N TYR A 175 -18.18 -6.25 2.74
CA TYR A 175 -18.37 -7.55 2.11
C TYR A 175 -17.49 -8.60 2.78
N ILE A 176 -18.00 -9.83 2.91
CA ILE A 176 -17.26 -10.98 3.43
C ILE A 176 -17.05 -11.94 2.26
N CYS A 177 -15.81 -12.06 1.81
CA CYS A 177 -15.44 -13.09 0.86
C CYS A 177 -15.43 -14.44 1.58
N SER A 178 -16.45 -15.27 1.32
CA SER A 178 -16.46 -16.69 1.66
C SER A 178 -16.00 -17.50 0.45
N THR A 179 -15.19 -18.53 0.71
CA THR A 179 -14.91 -19.62 -0.23
C THR A 179 -15.94 -20.72 -0.07
#